data_AF-A0A1X3GES4-F1
#
_entry.id   AF-A0A1X3GES4-F1
#
_cell.length_a   1.000
_cell.length_b   1.000
_cell.length_c   1.000
_cell.angle_alpha   90.00
_cell.angle_beta   90.00
_cell.angle_gamma   90.00
#
_symmetry.space_group_name_H-M   'P 1'
#
loop_
_entity.id
_entity.type
_entity.pdbx_description
1 polymer ?
#
loop_
_entity_poly.entity_id
_entity_poly.type
_entity_poly.pdbx_seq_one_letter_code
_entity_poly.pdbx_strand_id
1 'polypeptide(L)'
;MSNAVTPGATVTLAQNLIDSPTTKPSRRAFLSAAVFAAAGTALSAGDGVAVEGKPDPIFAVIERHRAAYAAYDATLGEDELEERIPFELRQSSFFDAQRGDPHWRVPTDHPDWIAHIEESARAQCEEEEAATELVSTEGLTPAGAVALLAYARDREDRGDQWPNFEEGSWLYLMLCRAVEALAVSA
;
A
#
# COMPACT_ATOMS: atom_id res chain seq x y z
N MET A 1 10.58 78.88 -23.32
CA MET A 1 11.40 77.73 -23.76
C MET A 1 11.38 76.71 -22.63
N SER A 2 10.97 75.45 -22.76
CA SER A 2 10.05 74.77 -23.65
C SER A 2 9.63 73.52 -22.85
N ASN A 3 8.35 73.20 -22.89
CA ASN A 3 7.79 71.98 -22.33
C ASN A 3 8.43 70.74 -22.98
N ALA A 4 8.79 69.75 -22.17
CA ALA A 4 8.89 68.34 -22.58
C ALA A 4 7.84 67.60 -21.74
N VAL A 5 6.60 67.47 -22.22
CA VAL A 5 6.08 66.40 -23.10
C VAL A 5 6.40 65.00 -22.55
N THR A 6 5.42 64.48 -21.82
CA THR A 6 5.14 63.07 -21.57
C THR A 6 4.76 62.36 -22.88
N PRO A 7 5.15 61.09 -23.05
CA PRO A 7 4.16 60.04 -23.34
C PRO A 7 4.52 58.74 -22.59
N GLY A 8 3.62 57.87 -22.17
CA GLY A 8 2.17 57.84 -22.31
C GLY A 8 1.62 56.87 -21.27
N ALA A 9 0.41 57.15 -20.82
CA ALA A 9 -0.41 56.19 -20.10
C ALA A 9 -0.96 55.18 -21.12
N THR A 10 -0.72 53.90 -20.87
CA THR A 10 -1.70 52.80 -21.06
C THR A 10 -1.09 51.51 -20.52
N VAL A 11 -1.98 50.59 -20.13
CA VAL A 11 -1.73 49.17 -19.85
C VAL A 11 -1.57 48.84 -18.36
N THR A 12 -2.74 48.58 -17.77
CA THR A 12 -3.03 47.36 -17.00
C THR A 12 -3.15 47.49 -15.49
N LEU A 13 -4.40 47.77 -15.13
CA LEU A 13 -5.11 47.29 -13.97
C LEU A 13 -5.07 45.75 -13.92
N ALA A 14 -3.97 45.15 -13.45
CA ALA A 14 -3.89 43.72 -13.10
C ALA A 14 -2.78 43.42 -12.08
N GLN A 15 -2.62 44.26 -11.06
CA GLN A 15 -1.71 44.00 -9.95
C GLN A 15 -2.55 43.76 -8.69
N ASN A 16 -3.22 42.60 -8.58
CA ASN A 16 -3.87 42.15 -7.34
C ASN A 16 -4.29 40.67 -7.34
N LEU A 17 -3.56 39.80 -8.04
CA LEU A 17 -3.94 38.38 -8.14
C LEU A 17 -2.71 37.44 -8.13
N ILE A 18 -1.78 37.67 -7.21
CA ILE A 18 -0.79 36.64 -6.83
C ILE A 18 -0.51 36.78 -5.33
N ASP A 19 -1.53 36.47 -4.53
CA ASP A 19 -1.32 36.01 -3.15
C ASP A 19 -2.53 35.16 -2.76
N SER A 20 -2.44 33.87 -3.11
CA SER A 20 -3.29 32.82 -2.55
C SER A 20 -2.38 31.82 -1.86
N PRO A 21 -2.55 31.55 -0.56
CA PRO A 21 -1.80 30.48 0.09
C PRO A 21 -2.21 29.15 -0.55
N THR A 22 -1.25 28.44 -1.14
CA THR A 22 -1.42 27.04 -1.52
C THR A 22 -1.40 26.20 -0.25
N THR A 23 -2.55 26.11 0.41
CA THR A 23 -2.77 25.17 1.49
C THR A 23 -2.66 23.76 0.91
N LYS A 24 -1.48 23.11 1.08
CA LYS A 24 -1.32 21.69 0.80
C LYS A 24 -2.37 20.92 1.63
N PRO A 25 -3.18 20.03 1.04
CA PRO A 25 -4.05 19.18 1.85
C PRO A 25 -3.17 18.24 2.67
N SER A 26 -3.22 18.41 4.00
CA SER A 26 -2.65 17.45 4.95
C SER A 26 -3.39 16.12 4.83
N ARG A 27 -2.63 15.02 4.69
CA ARG A 27 -3.12 13.63 4.57
C ARG A 27 -3.98 13.16 5.77
N ARG A 28 -4.08 13.95 6.84
CA ARG A 28 -4.87 13.65 8.05
C ARG A 28 -6.38 13.96 7.97
N ALA A 29 -6.90 14.44 6.83
CA ALA A 29 -8.31 14.83 6.71
C ALA A 29 -9.26 13.73 6.16
N PHE A 30 -8.79 12.51 5.89
CA PHE A 30 -9.64 11.44 5.33
C PHE A 30 -10.07 10.34 6.32
N LEU A 31 -9.96 10.58 7.62
CA LEU A 31 -10.59 9.71 8.63
C LEU A 31 -11.96 10.25 9.01
N SER A 32 -12.94 10.07 8.13
CA SER A 32 -14.35 10.15 8.50
C SER A 32 -15.19 9.25 7.60
N ALA A 33 -15.82 8.28 8.28
CA ALA A 33 -16.92 7.42 7.84
C ALA A 33 -16.58 6.25 6.90
N ALA A 34 -16.24 5.11 7.52
CA ALA A 34 -16.70 3.81 7.04
C ALA A 34 -17.30 3.03 8.22
N VAL A 35 -18.55 3.37 8.58
CA VAL A 35 -19.41 2.46 9.31
C VAL A 35 -19.86 1.40 8.29
N PHE A 36 -19.24 0.23 8.30
CA PHE A 36 -19.80 -0.92 7.58
C PHE A 36 -20.95 -1.49 8.41
N ALA A 37 -22.13 -0.90 8.21
CA ALA A 37 -23.38 -1.58 8.48
C ALA A 37 -23.49 -2.71 7.45
N ALA A 38 -23.21 -3.94 7.89
CA ALA A 38 -23.66 -5.14 7.20
C ALA A 38 -25.19 -5.23 7.33
N ALA A 39 -25.90 -4.42 6.54
CA ALA A 39 -27.34 -4.55 6.34
C ALA A 39 -27.56 -4.76 4.84
N GLY A 40 -27.92 -6.00 4.51
CA GLY A 40 -28.01 -6.51 3.15
C GLY A 40 -28.97 -5.71 2.26
N THR A 41 -28.47 -5.41 1.06
CA THR A 41 -29.33 -5.31 -0.12
C THR A 41 -29.21 -6.61 -0.88
N ALA A 42 -30.19 -7.49 -0.64
CA ALA A 42 -30.44 -8.63 -1.49
C ALA A 42 -30.77 -8.15 -2.91
N LEU A 43 -29.91 -8.47 -3.88
CA LEU A 43 -30.36 -8.64 -5.25
C LEU A 43 -30.92 -10.06 -5.38
N SER A 44 -32.25 -10.19 -5.39
CA SER A 44 -32.91 -11.41 -5.83
C SER A 44 -32.89 -11.49 -7.35
N ALA A 45 -32.24 -12.52 -7.90
CA ALA A 45 -32.81 -13.44 -8.88
C ALA A 45 -31.74 -14.41 -9.38
N GLY A 46 -31.85 -15.67 -8.94
CA GLY A 46 -31.07 -16.80 -9.41
C GLY A 46 -31.11 -17.88 -8.35
N ASP A 47 -32.02 -18.85 -8.51
CA ASP A 47 -32.01 -20.13 -7.78
C ASP A 47 -30.71 -20.88 -8.12
N GLY A 48 -29.61 -20.45 -7.51
CA GLY A 48 -28.41 -21.24 -7.34
C GLY A 48 -28.55 -21.94 -6.02
N VAL A 49 -28.65 -23.27 -6.05
CA VAL A 49 -28.52 -24.13 -4.87
C VAL A 49 -27.39 -23.58 -4.02
N ALA A 50 -27.70 -23.09 -2.82
CA ALA A 50 -26.71 -22.78 -1.81
C ALA A 50 -26.07 -24.12 -1.44
N VAL A 51 -25.03 -24.49 -2.17
CA VAL A 51 -24.06 -25.47 -1.70
C VAL A 51 -23.53 -24.83 -0.42
N GLU A 52 -23.85 -25.43 0.72
CA GLU A 52 -23.20 -25.17 2.00
C GLU A 52 -21.74 -25.65 1.87
N GLY A 53 -21.01 -24.98 0.99
CA GLY A 53 -19.63 -25.21 0.69
C GLY A 53 -18.83 -24.33 1.63
N LYS A 54 -17.86 -24.94 2.30
CA LYS A 54 -16.86 -24.21 3.06
C LYS A 54 -16.34 -23.05 2.19
N PRO A 55 -16.29 -21.80 2.70
CA PRO A 55 -15.79 -20.67 1.92
C PRO A 55 -14.37 -20.97 1.43
N ASP A 56 -14.07 -20.55 0.19
CA ASP A 56 -12.75 -20.76 -0.40
C ASP A 56 -11.68 -20.14 0.52
N PRO A 57 -10.67 -20.91 0.96
CA PRO A 57 -9.66 -20.44 1.90
C PRO A 57 -8.91 -19.19 1.40
N ILE A 58 -8.85 -18.97 0.08
CA ILE A 58 -8.14 -17.82 -0.48
C ILE A 58 -8.73 -16.48 -0.02
N PHE A 59 -10.04 -16.41 0.27
CA PHE A 59 -10.64 -15.17 0.74
C PHE A 59 -10.07 -14.74 2.10
N ALA A 60 -9.87 -15.69 3.02
CA ALA A 60 -9.25 -15.40 4.31
C ALA A 60 -7.80 -14.94 4.15
N VAL A 61 -7.06 -15.56 3.23
CA VAL A 61 -5.66 -15.23 2.96
C VAL A 61 -5.52 -13.85 2.29
N ILE A 62 -6.43 -13.49 1.38
CA ILE A 62 -6.49 -12.14 0.79
C ILE A 62 -6.70 -11.09 1.88
N GLU A 63 -7.62 -11.30 2.82
CA GLU A 63 -7.83 -10.34 3.91
C GLU A 63 -6.62 -10.26 4.86
N ARG A 64 -5.98 -11.40 5.16
CA ARG A 64 -4.73 -11.43 5.95
C ARG A 64 -3.64 -10.62 5.29
N HIS A 65 -3.40 -10.82 4.00
CA HIS A 65 -2.39 -10.06 3.27
C HIS A 65 -2.75 -8.57 3.17
N ARG A 66 -4.03 -8.21 2.97
CA ARG A 66 -4.44 -6.79 3.02
C ARG A 66 -4.13 -6.15 4.37
N ALA A 67 -4.40 -6.84 5.47
CA ALA A 67 -4.12 -6.34 6.81
C ALA A 67 -2.62 -6.22 7.07
N ALA A 68 -1.84 -7.23 6.69
CA ALA A 68 -0.38 -7.23 6.83
C ALA A 68 0.25 -6.11 6.00
N TYR A 69 -0.16 -5.97 4.74
CA TYR A 69 0.33 -4.88 3.89
C TYR A 69 -0.07 -3.51 4.42
N ALA A 70 -1.30 -3.32 4.91
CA ALA A 70 -1.69 -2.04 5.49
C ALA A 70 -0.85 -1.67 6.72
N ALA A 71 -0.44 -2.67 7.51
CA ALA A 71 0.48 -2.46 8.62
C ALA A 71 1.89 -2.07 8.14
N TYR A 72 2.42 -2.75 7.12
CA TYR A 72 3.71 -2.43 6.51
C TYR A 72 3.71 -1.04 5.83
N ASP A 73 2.68 -0.73 5.03
CA ASP A 73 2.53 0.58 4.40
C ASP A 73 2.47 1.72 5.42
N ALA A 74 1.87 1.47 6.59
CA ALA A 74 1.85 2.44 7.69
C ALA A 74 3.23 2.69 8.34
N THR A 75 4.20 1.80 8.13
CA THR A 75 5.59 2.04 8.55
C THR A 75 6.39 2.80 7.50
N LEU A 76 5.89 2.91 6.26
CA LEU A 76 6.56 3.69 5.21
C LEU A 76 6.37 5.20 5.47
N GLY A 77 7.39 5.99 5.11
CA GLY A 77 7.40 7.44 5.32
C GLY A 77 8.21 7.87 6.54
N GLU A 78 9.49 7.54 6.53
CA GLU A 78 10.45 7.92 7.58
C GLU A 78 10.84 9.41 7.58
N ASP A 79 10.35 10.20 6.61
CA ASP A 79 10.66 11.63 6.44
C ASP A 79 10.54 12.43 7.75
N GLU A 80 9.46 12.25 8.53
CA GLU A 80 9.27 12.96 9.80
C GLU A 80 10.32 12.56 10.86
N LEU A 81 10.77 11.30 10.82
CA LEU A 81 11.77 10.75 11.72
C LEU A 81 13.17 11.23 11.33
N GLU A 82 13.48 11.23 10.03
CA GLU A 82 14.73 11.73 9.47
C GLU A 82 14.91 13.23 9.66
N GLU A 83 13.83 14.02 9.57
CA GLU A 83 13.85 15.46 9.85
C GLU A 83 14.16 15.75 11.33
N ARG A 84 13.69 14.88 12.23
CA ARG A 84 13.80 15.08 13.68
C ARG A 84 15.10 14.51 14.27
N ILE A 85 15.58 13.39 13.74
CA ILE A 85 16.73 12.66 14.28
C ILE A 85 17.97 12.98 13.43
N PRO A 86 19.03 13.55 14.03
CA PRO A 86 20.30 13.78 13.35
C PRO A 86 20.85 12.50 12.70
N PHE A 87 21.46 12.62 11.51
CA PHE A 87 21.91 11.49 10.69
C PHE A 87 22.81 10.49 11.45
N GLU A 88 23.66 11.01 12.33
CA GLU A 88 24.67 10.30 13.11
C GLU A 88 24.05 9.40 14.18
N LEU A 89 22.76 9.60 14.48
CA LEU A 89 21.96 8.81 15.43
C LEU A 89 20.95 7.88 14.73
N ARG A 90 21.09 7.68 13.41
CA ARG A 90 20.24 6.83 12.59
C ARG A 90 21.06 5.93 11.65
N GLN A 91 22.08 5.29 12.21
CA GLN A 91 23.05 4.46 11.48
C GLN A 91 22.64 2.99 11.35
N SER A 92 21.66 2.53 12.14
CA SER A 92 21.09 1.20 12.04
C SER A 92 20.33 1.05 10.74
N SER A 93 20.39 -0.15 10.17
CA SER A 93 19.92 -0.44 8.82
C SER A 93 18.69 -1.34 8.86
N PHE A 94 17.61 -0.88 8.22
CA PHE A 94 16.42 -1.69 7.98
C PHE A 94 16.74 -2.98 7.22
N PHE A 95 17.55 -2.90 6.17
CA PHE A 95 17.91 -4.06 5.35
C PHE A 95 18.70 -5.12 6.12
N ASP A 96 19.57 -4.69 7.02
CA ASP A 96 20.34 -5.63 7.86
C ASP A 96 19.44 -6.27 8.92
N ALA A 97 18.49 -5.50 9.48
CA ALA A 97 17.48 -6.01 10.40
C ALA A 97 16.56 -7.05 9.73
N GLN A 98 16.07 -6.75 8.53
CA GLN A 98 15.24 -7.66 7.72
C GLN A 98 15.97 -8.98 7.42
N ARG A 99 17.28 -8.93 7.17
CA ARG A 99 18.11 -10.12 6.92
C ARG A 99 18.51 -10.89 8.18
N GLY A 100 18.15 -10.37 9.36
CA GLY A 100 18.52 -10.98 10.64
C GLY A 100 20.00 -10.86 11.00
N ASP A 101 20.70 -9.84 10.48
CA ASP A 101 22.12 -9.63 10.82
C ASP A 101 22.26 -9.30 12.32
N PRO A 102 23.05 -10.04 13.12
CA PRO A 102 23.16 -9.78 14.56
C PRO A 102 23.73 -8.39 14.91
N HIS A 103 24.31 -7.67 13.95
CA HIS A 103 24.92 -6.35 14.10
C HIS A 103 24.09 -5.21 13.48
N TRP A 104 22.85 -5.46 13.04
CA TRP A 104 22.00 -4.43 12.41
C TRP A 104 21.76 -3.20 13.29
N ARG A 105 21.83 -3.37 14.63
CA ARG A 105 21.57 -2.35 15.64
C ARG A 105 22.85 -1.65 16.09
N VAL A 106 22.94 -0.35 15.83
CA VAL A 106 23.99 0.53 16.33
C VAL A 106 23.60 1.02 17.74
N PRO A 107 24.38 0.72 18.81
CA PRO A 107 23.97 1.03 20.18
C PRO A 107 23.82 2.53 20.50
N THR A 108 24.44 3.40 19.71
CA THR A 108 24.43 4.85 19.88
C THR A 108 23.28 5.55 19.18
N ASP A 109 22.48 4.82 18.39
CA ASP A 109 21.36 5.40 17.68
C ASP A 109 20.25 5.87 18.60
N HIS A 110 19.45 6.80 18.09
CA HIS A 110 18.28 7.29 18.77
C HIS A 110 17.26 6.15 18.98
N PRO A 111 16.67 5.99 20.18
CA PRO A 111 15.76 4.89 20.47
C PRO A 111 14.55 4.84 19.52
N ASP A 112 13.99 5.99 19.13
CA ASP A 112 12.87 6.03 18.18
C ASP A 112 13.26 5.54 16.78
N TRP A 113 14.52 5.74 16.35
CA TRP A 113 15.03 5.20 15.08
C TRP A 113 15.09 3.68 15.13
N ILE A 114 15.62 3.14 16.23
CA ILE A 114 15.67 1.69 16.46
C ILE A 114 14.26 1.10 16.48
N ALA A 115 13.33 1.69 17.23
CA ALA A 115 11.95 1.22 17.31
C ALA A 115 11.25 1.23 15.95
N HIS A 116 11.51 2.26 15.12
CA HIS A 116 11.01 2.33 13.75
C HIS A 116 11.54 1.19 12.87
N ILE A 117 12.84 0.87 12.95
CA ILE A 117 13.42 -0.25 12.20
C ILE A 117 12.84 -1.59 12.67
N GLU A 118 12.76 -1.82 13.98
CA GLU A 118 12.20 -3.06 14.54
C GLU A 118 10.76 -3.27 14.06
N GLU A 119 9.94 -2.22 14.11
CA GLU A 119 8.56 -2.27 13.66
C GLU A 119 8.43 -2.48 12.15
N SER A 120 9.22 -1.74 11.36
CA SER A 120 9.20 -1.86 9.90
C SER A 120 9.63 -3.25 9.45
N ALA A 121 10.72 -3.79 10.01
CA ALA A 121 11.21 -5.12 9.67
C ALA A 121 10.19 -6.20 10.07
N ARG A 122 9.56 -6.07 11.25
CA ARG A 122 8.51 -6.98 11.69
C ARG A 122 7.27 -6.93 10.78
N ALA A 123 6.81 -5.73 10.42
CA ALA A 123 5.65 -5.55 9.56
C ALA A 123 5.90 -6.08 8.15
N GLN A 124 7.11 -5.90 7.62
CA GLN A 124 7.51 -6.47 6.34
C GLN A 124 7.55 -8.00 6.38
N CYS A 125 8.13 -8.61 7.42
CA CYS A 125 8.14 -10.08 7.54
C CYS A 125 6.71 -10.66 7.58
N GLU A 126 5.78 -10.02 8.31
CA GLU A 126 4.37 -10.45 8.34
C GLU A 126 3.69 -10.30 6.96
N GLU A 127 4.01 -9.24 6.22
CA GLU A 127 3.54 -9.05 4.85
C GLU A 127 4.08 -10.12 3.90
N GLU A 128 5.37 -10.43 3.96
CA GLU A 128 6.02 -11.47 3.15
C GLU A 128 5.47 -12.87 3.47
N GLU A 129 5.21 -13.17 4.75
CA GLU A 129 4.56 -14.42 5.16
C GLU A 129 3.13 -14.51 4.62
N ALA A 130 2.34 -13.44 4.77
CA ALA A 130 0.97 -13.39 4.23
C ALA A 130 0.94 -13.47 2.70
N ALA A 131 1.92 -12.86 2.03
CA ALA A 131 2.09 -12.98 0.58
C ALA A 131 2.40 -14.43 0.21
N THR A 132 3.26 -15.09 0.99
CA THR A 132 3.60 -16.50 0.81
C THR A 132 2.41 -17.43 0.91
N GLU A 133 1.48 -17.13 1.81
CA GLU A 133 0.23 -17.87 1.93
C GLU A 133 -0.65 -17.74 0.67
N LEU A 134 -0.66 -16.59 -0.02
CA LEU A 134 -1.49 -16.39 -1.22
C LEU A 134 -1.18 -17.41 -2.32
N VAL A 135 0.10 -17.72 -2.57
CA VAL A 135 0.47 -18.73 -3.58
C VAL A 135 0.49 -20.14 -3.03
N SER A 136 0.55 -20.31 -1.71
CA SER A 136 0.64 -21.63 -1.07
C SER A 136 -0.74 -22.17 -0.66
N THR A 137 -1.80 -21.36 -0.75
CA THR A 137 -3.18 -21.73 -0.34
C THR A 137 -3.68 -22.99 -1.05
N GLU A 138 -3.97 -24.06 -0.32
CA GLU A 138 -4.59 -25.26 -0.87
C GLU A 138 -6.11 -25.11 -1.00
N GLY A 139 -6.74 -25.93 -1.87
CA GLY A 139 -8.20 -25.94 -2.01
C GLY A 139 -8.77 -24.73 -2.78
N LEU A 140 -7.96 -24.11 -3.63
CA LEU A 140 -8.37 -23.01 -4.50
C LEU A 140 -9.40 -23.47 -5.54
N THR A 141 -10.59 -22.86 -5.52
CA THR A 141 -11.64 -23.08 -6.51
C THR A 141 -11.48 -22.14 -7.71
N PRO A 142 -12.17 -22.36 -8.84
CA PRO A 142 -12.22 -21.39 -9.93
C PRO A 142 -12.66 -19.99 -9.50
N ALA A 143 -13.65 -19.89 -8.61
CA ALA A 143 -14.11 -18.61 -8.08
C ALA A 143 -13.03 -17.94 -7.22
N GLY A 144 -12.32 -18.71 -6.41
CA GLY A 144 -11.17 -18.25 -5.65
C GLY A 144 -10.02 -17.79 -6.54
N ALA A 145 -9.73 -18.50 -7.63
CA ALA A 145 -8.72 -18.11 -8.61
C ALA A 145 -9.05 -16.76 -9.26
N VAL A 146 -10.30 -16.53 -9.65
CA VAL A 146 -10.75 -15.22 -10.15
C VAL A 146 -10.59 -14.13 -9.10
N ALA A 147 -10.94 -14.41 -7.83
CA ALA A 147 -10.77 -13.47 -6.74
C ALA A 147 -9.28 -13.11 -6.50
N LEU A 148 -8.39 -14.11 -6.56
CA LEU A 148 -6.95 -13.91 -6.41
C LEU A 148 -6.37 -13.03 -7.53
N LEU A 149 -6.74 -13.29 -8.78
CA LEU A 149 -6.31 -12.48 -9.92
C LEU A 149 -6.86 -11.06 -9.87
N ALA A 150 -8.13 -10.89 -9.47
CA ALA A 150 -8.72 -9.57 -9.27
C ALA A 150 -8.00 -8.79 -8.17
N TYR A 151 -7.62 -9.47 -7.09
CA TYR A 151 -6.84 -8.87 -6.02
C TYR A 151 -5.43 -8.46 -6.47
N ALA A 152 -4.72 -9.32 -7.20
CA ALA A 152 -3.41 -8.99 -7.76
C ALA A 152 -3.47 -7.77 -8.69
N ARG A 153 -4.50 -7.70 -9.54
CA ARG A 153 -4.73 -6.56 -10.43
C ARG A 153 -5.01 -5.26 -9.68
N ASP A 154 -5.90 -5.26 -8.69
CA ASP A 154 -6.22 -4.05 -7.89
C ASP A 154 -4.95 -3.43 -7.27
N ARG A 155 -3.98 -4.28 -6.96
CA ARG A 155 -2.73 -3.91 -6.31
C ARG A 155 -1.71 -3.35 -7.30
N GLU A 156 -1.60 -3.97 -8.47
CA GLU A 156 -0.85 -3.40 -9.59
C GLU A 156 -1.41 -2.03 -10.00
N ASP A 157 -2.73 -1.89 -10.09
CA ASP A 157 -3.40 -0.63 -10.48
C ASP A 157 -3.13 0.52 -9.47
N ARG A 158 -2.84 0.21 -8.20
CA ARG A 158 -2.46 1.21 -7.17
C ARG A 158 -1.00 1.66 -7.26
N GLY A 159 -0.19 0.98 -8.06
CA GLY A 159 1.25 1.20 -8.12
C GLY A 159 1.98 0.66 -6.88
N ASP A 160 1.30 -0.17 -6.07
CA ASP A 160 1.93 -0.88 -4.96
C ASP A 160 2.97 -1.82 -5.57
N GLN A 161 4.23 -1.71 -5.13
CA GLN A 161 5.21 -2.73 -5.53
C GLN A 161 4.77 -4.04 -4.89
N TRP A 162 4.29 -4.94 -5.73
CA TRP A 162 4.07 -6.34 -5.40
C TRP A 162 5.44 -6.99 -5.12
N PRO A 163 5.56 -7.97 -4.20
CA PRO A 163 6.87 -8.50 -3.81
C PRO A 163 7.73 -8.87 -5.02
N ASN A 164 8.85 -8.15 -5.18
CA ASN A 164 9.84 -8.38 -6.23
C ASN A 164 10.83 -9.42 -5.74
N PHE A 165 10.79 -10.62 -6.30
CA PHE A 165 11.89 -11.59 -6.20
C PHE A 165 12.65 -11.68 -7.52
N GLU A 166 13.96 -11.89 -7.42
CA GLU A 166 14.86 -12.06 -8.55
C GLU A 166 14.60 -13.37 -9.35
N GLU A 167 13.77 -14.30 -8.86
CA GLU A 167 13.61 -15.66 -9.42
C GLU A 167 12.23 -15.98 -10.05
N GLY A 168 11.35 -14.99 -10.22
CA GLY A 168 10.08 -15.16 -10.93
C GLY A 168 8.99 -14.26 -10.33
N SER A 169 8.19 -13.63 -11.19
CA SER A 169 7.14 -12.74 -10.69
C SER A 169 6.10 -13.57 -9.94
N TRP A 170 5.73 -13.18 -8.73
CA TRP A 170 4.61 -13.79 -8.00
C TRP A 170 3.32 -13.84 -8.84
N LEU A 171 3.16 -12.87 -9.73
CA LEU A 171 2.12 -12.85 -10.76
C LEU A 171 2.15 -14.12 -11.64
N TYR A 172 3.33 -14.60 -12.05
CA TYR A 172 3.47 -15.85 -12.80
C TYR A 172 2.98 -17.05 -11.99
N LEU A 173 3.35 -17.17 -10.71
CA LEU A 173 2.90 -18.27 -9.85
C LEU A 173 1.37 -18.21 -9.61
N MET A 174 0.83 -17.02 -9.37
CA MET A 174 -0.61 -16.81 -9.25
C MET A 174 -1.36 -17.16 -10.54
N LEU A 175 -0.81 -16.77 -11.71
CA LEU A 175 -1.36 -17.13 -13.01
C LEU A 175 -1.32 -18.65 -13.23
N CYS A 176 -0.23 -19.34 -12.90
CA CYS A 176 -0.15 -20.79 -12.97
C CYS A 176 -1.24 -21.45 -12.12
N ARG A 177 -1.40 -21.04 -10.86
CA ARG A 177 -2.45 -21.58 -9.98
C ARG A 177 -3.86 -21.28 -10.46
N ALA A 178 -4.08 -20.09 -10.99
CA ALA A 178 -5.37 -19.74 -11.55
C ALA A 178 -5.70 -20.61 -12.77
N VAL A 179 -4.73 -20.85 -13.66
CA VAL A 179 -4.89 -21.75 -14.81
C VAL A 179 -5.17 -23.19 -14.34
N GLU A 180 -4.45 -23.70 -13.34
CA GLU A 180 -4.68 -25.04 -12.77
C GLU A 180 -6.09 -25.18 -12.21
N ALA A 181 -6.55 -24.22 -11.40
CA ALA A 181 -7.89 -24.24 -10.82
C ALA A 181 -8.99 -24.21 -11.89
N LEU A 182 -8.78 -23.43 -12.97
CA LEU A 182 -9.72 -23.35 -14.09
C LEU A 182 -9.72 -24.63 -14.95
N ALA A 183 -8.56 -25.28 -15.12
CA ALA A 183 -8.44 -26.52 -15.90
C ALA A 183 -9.14 -27.73 -15.26
N VAL A 184 -9.27 -27.77 -13.93
CA VAL A 184 -10.00 -28.83 -13.21
C VAL A 184 -11.52 -28.76 -13.43
N SER A 185 -12.03 -27.64 -13.94
CA SER A 185 -13.47 -27.39 -14.12
C SER A 185 -13.96 -27.50 -15.57
N ALA A 186 -13.08 -27.84 -16.51
CA ALA A 186 -13.35 -27.99 -17.94
C ALA A 186 -13.44 -29.48 -18.35
#